data_AF-A0A5J5W2K6-F1
#
_entry.id   AF-A0A5J5W2K6-F1
#
_cell.length_a   1.000
_cell.length_b   1.000
_cell.length_c   1.000
_cell.angle_alpha   90.00
_cell.angle_beta   90.00
_cell.angle_gamma   90.00
#
_symmetry.space_group_name_H-M   'P 1'
#
loop_
_entity.id
_entity.type
_entity.pdbx_description
1 polymer ?
#
loop_
_entity_poly.entity_id
_entity_poly.type
_entity_poly.pdbx_seq_one_letter_code
_entity_poly.pdbx_strand_id
1 'polypeptide(L)'
;MEEYGVTAQEAYDVFNKHVESAWKDVNQEFLKPTEMPTEILNRSLNLARVMDVLYREGDAYTYVGKAAKDGITSLLIEPIAL
;
A
#
# COMPACT_ATOMS: atom_id res chain seq x y z
N MET A 1 1.46 -7.33 -20.58
CA MET A 1 1.11 -8.52 -21.40
C MET A 1 1.48 -8.28 -22.86
N GLU A 2 0.84 -7.33 -23.56
CA GLU A 2 1.07 -7.07 -25.00
C GLU A 2 2.52 -6.77 -25.36
N GLU A 3 3.19 -5.89 -24.61
CA GLU A 3 4.58 -5.49 -24.86
C GLU A 3 5.57 -6.67 -24.88
N TYR A 4 5.36 -7.66 -24.01
CA TYR A 4 6.28 -8.78 -23.81
C TYR A 4 5.71 -10.13 -24.26
N GLY A 5 4.48 -10.16 -24.80
CA GLY A 5 3.79 -11.40 -25.21
C GLY A 5 3.54 -12.40 -24.06
N VAL A 6 3.46 -11.93 -22.81
CA VAL A 6 3.34 -12.77 -21.61
C VAL A 6 1.90 -12.96 -21.14
N THR A 7 1.65 -13.99 -20.35
CA THR A 7 0.37 -14.23 -19.68
C THR A 7 0.07 -13.16 -18.63
N ALA A 8 -1.20 -13.06 -18.21
CA ALA A 8 -1.60 -12.18 -17.12
C ALA A 8 -0.86 -12.52 -15.82
N GLN A 9 -0.75 -13.80 -15.48
CA GLN A 9 -0.08 -14.24 -14.26
C GLN A 9 1.40 -13.85 -14.24
N GLU A 10 2.13 -14.08 -15.34
CA GLU A 10 3.54 -13.66 -15.43
C GLU A 10 3.70 -12.15 -15.28
N ALA A 11 2.79 -11.36 -15.87
CA ALA A 11 2.79 -9.92 -15.68
C ALA A 11 2.55 -9.54 -14.21
N TYR A 12 1.57 -10.16 -13.55
CA TYR A 12 1.31 -9.95 -12.11
C TYR A 12 2.53 -10.29 -11.25
N ASP A 13 3.21 -11.41 -11.52
CA ASP A 13 4.40 -11.82 -10.77
C ASP A 13 5.54 -10.80 -10.92
N VAL A 14 5.71 -10.21 -12.10
CA VAL A 14 6.69 -9.14 -12.35
C VAL A 14 6.30 -7.86 -11.61
N PHE A 15 5.04 -7.44 -11.67
CA PHE A 15 4.57 -6.26 -10.93
C PHE A 15 4.72 -6.44 -9.41
N ASN A 16 4.43 -7.63 -8.88
CA ASN A 16 4.62 -7.91 -7.46
C ASN A 16 6.09 -7.79 -7.05
N LYS A 17 7.04 -8.26 -7.87
CA LYS A 17 8.48 -8.05 -7.62
C LYS A 17 8.86 -6.56 -7.63
N HIS A 18 8.26 -5.76 -8.51
CA HIS A 18 8.48 -4.31 -8.51
C HIS A 18 7.91 -3.65 -7.25
N VAL A 19 6.72 -4.05 -6.79
CA VAL A 19 6.14 -3.57 -5.54
C VAL A 19 7.03 -3.94 -4.34
N GLU A 20 7.51 -5.19 -4.27
CA GLU A 20 8.43 -5.63 -3.23
C GLU A 20 9.75 -4.84 -3.24
N SER A 21 10.29 -4.54 -4.41
CA SER A 21 11.48 -3.69 -4.55
C SER A 21 11.19 -2.27 -4.07
N ALA A 22 10.08 -1.67 -4.50
CA ALA A 22 9.72 -0.31 -4.10
C ALA A 22 9.53 -0.19 -2.58
N TRP A 23 9.01 -1.22 -1.91
CA TRP A 23 8.97 -1.25 -0.44
C TRP A 23 10.37 -1.24 0.20
N LYS A 24 11.35 -1.93 -0.40
CA LYS A 24 12.75 -1.90 0.08
C LYS A 24 13.36 -0.51 -0.13
N ASP A 25 13.10 0.12 -1.27
CA ASP A 25 13.57 1.47 -1.58
C ASP A 25 13.00 2.47 -0.56
N VAL A 26 11.69 2.44 -0.31
CA VAL A 26 11.05 3.27 0.73
C VAL A 26 11.69 3.05 2.10
N ASN A 27 12.00 1.80 2.48
CA ASN A 27 12.66 1.53 3.76
C ASN A 27 14.10 2.08 3.82
N GLN A 28 14.83 2.10 2.70
CA GLN A 28 16.18 2.68 2.63
C GLN A 28 16.17 4.18 2.87
N GLU A 29 15.15 4.90 2.40
CA GLU A 29 15.01 6.36 2.59
C GLU A 29 14.89 6.78 4.07
N PHE A 30 14.54 5.86 4.97
CA PHE A 30 14.47 6.12 6.42
C PHE A 30 15.79 5.84 7.15
N LEU A 31 16.83 5.35 6.46
CA LEU A 31 18.15 5.16 7.05
C LEU A 31 18.79 6.53 7.32
N LYS A 32 19.49 6.66 8.45
CA LYS A 32 20.12 7.93 8.85
C LYS A 32 21.50 8.09 8.18
N PRO A 33 21.89 9.32 7.79
CA PRO A 33 21.08 10.54 7.82
C PRO A 33 19.99 10.51 6.72
N THR A 34 18.80 11.01 7.03
CA THR A 34 17.71 11.08 6.05
C THR A 34 17.86 12.33 5.18
N GLU A 35 17.52 12.24 3.90
CA GLU A 35 17.57 13.39 2.97
C GLU A 35 16.48 14.43 3.28
N MET A 36 15.36 13.98 3.84
CA MET A 36 14.20 14.80 4.18
C MET A 36 13.79 14.60 5.64
N PRO A 37 13.03 15.54 6.24
CA PRO A 37 12.40 15.34 7.53
C PRO A 37 11.53 14.07 7.54
N THR A 38 11.63 13.29 8.61
CA THR A 38 10.89 12.03 8.79
C THR A 38 9.38 12.22 8.64
N GLU A 39 8.84 13.38 9.01
CA GLU A 39 7.43 13.74 8.88
C GLU A 39 6.99 13.78 7.42
N ILE A 40 7.87 14.21 6.50
CA ILE A 40 7.61 14.23 5.06
C ILE A 40 7.66 12.79 4.52
N LEU A 41 8.69 12.02 4.89
CA LEU A 41 8.81 10.61 4.49
C LEU A 41 7.60 9.78 4.96
N ASN A 42 7.12 10.03 6.17
CA ASN A 42 5.94 9.38 6.73
C ASN A 42 4.66 9.64 5.92
N ARG A 43 4.50 10.80 5.28
CA ARG A 43 3.34 11.07 4.42
C ARG A 43 3.33 10.16 3.20
N SER A 44 4.46 10.03 2.51
CA SER A 44 4.61 9.14 1.36
C SER A 44 4.43 7.67 1.76
N LEU A 45 5.06 7.26 2.86
CA LEU A 45 4.92 5.91 3.40
C LEU A 45 3.47 5.57 3.75
N ASN A 46 2.76 6.49 4.42
CA ASN A 46 1.37 6.26 4.79
C ASN A 46 0.44 6.23 3.58
N LEU A 47 0.74 6.99 2.51
CA LEU A 47 0.00 6.87 1.25
C LEU A 47 0.17 5.48 0.61
N ALA A 48 1.40 4.95 0.55
CA ALA A 48 1.66 3.60 0.06
C ALA A 48 0.94 2.53 0.91
N ARG A 49 0.92 2.68 2.24
CA ARG A 49 0.19 1.79 3.15
C ARG A 49 -1.31 1.82 2.93
N VAL A 50 -1.90 2.98 2.67
CA VAL A 50 -3.34 3.09 2.36
C VAL A 50 -3.67 2.33 1.08
N MET A 51 -2.84 2.44 0.03
CA MET A 51 -3.04 1.67 -1.20
C MET A 51 -2.97 0.15 -0.94
N ASP A 52 -2.00 -0.30 -0.15
CA ASP A 52 -1.87 -1.72 0.23
C ASP A 52 -3.07 -2.24 1.04
N VAL A 53 -3.70 -1.40 1.87
CA VAL A 53 -4.91 -1.76 2.61
C VAL A 53 -6.13 -1.81 1.68
N LEU A 54 -6.30 -0.81 0.83
CA LEU A 54 -7.50 -0.67 -0.01
C LEU A 54 -7.54 -1.64 -1.18
N TYR A 55 -6.38 -2.05 -1.71
CA TYR A 55 -6.31 -2.87 -2.93
C TYR A 55 -5.91 -4.32 -2.72
N ARG A 56 -5.74 -4.76 -1.46
CA ARG A 56 -5.29 -6.12 -1.12
C ARG A 56 -6.17 -7.23 -1.69
N GLU A 57 -7.49 -7.01 -1.67
CA GLU A 57 -8.50 -8.02 -2.05
C GLU A 57 -9.32 -7.57 -3.27
N GLY A 58 -8.86 -6.54 -3.99
CA GLY A 58 -9.60 -5.87 -5.07
C GLY A 58 -9.86 -4.39 -4.74
N ASP A 59 -10.64 -3.70 -5.57
CA ASP A 59 -10.88 -2.26 -5.42
C ASP A 59 -11.86 -1.94 -4.28
N ALA A 60 -11.35 -1.90 -3.05
CA ALA A 60 -12.15 -1.57 -1.87
C ALA A 60 -12.48 -0.08 -1.77
N TYR A 61 -11.87 0.80 -2.58
CA TYR A 61 -12.17 2.22 -2.59
C TYR A 61 -13.48 2.49 -3.34
N THR A 62 -13.59 2.02 -4.59
CA THR A 62 -14.79 2.26 -5.42
C THR A 62 -15.97 1.41 -4.96
N TYR A 63 -15.73 0.12 -4.64
CA TYR A 63 -16.80 -0.82 -4.28
C TYR A 63 -17.02 -0.94 -2.77
N VAL A 64 -16.40 -0.07 -1.97
CA VAL A 64 -16.49 -0.03 -0.51
C VAL A 64 -16.37 -1.44 0.09
N GLY A 65 -15.20 -2.03 -0.10
CA GLY A 65 -14.88 -3.40 0.29
C GLY A 65 -14.80 -3.58 1.80
N LYS A 66 -14.69 -4.84 2.23
CA LYS A 66 -14.61 -5.22 3.65
C LYS A 66 -13.49 -4.49 4.39
N ALA A 67 -12.30 -4.40 3.80
CA ALA A 67 -11.16 -3.71 4.41
C ALA A 67 -11.46 -2.24 4.73
N ALA A 68 -12.11 -1.51 3.81
CA ALA A 68 -12.48 -0.12 4.01
C ALA A 68 -13.56 0.03 5.09
N LYS A 69 -14.61 -0.80 5.05
CA LYS A 69 -15.70 -0.78 6.05
C LYS A 69 -15.18 -1.09 7.45
N ASP A 70 -14.45 -2.19 7.61
CA ASP A 70 -13.94 -2.63 8.92
C ASP A 70 -12.95 -1.60 9.49
N GLY A 71 -12.08 -1.04 8.62
CA GLY A 71 -11.15 0.02 9.00
C GLY A 71 -11.84 1.30 9.46
N ILE A 72 -12.84 1.79 8.71
CA ILE A 72 -13.60 2.99 9.09
C ILE A 72 -14.37 2.76 10.39
N THR A 73 -15.04 1.61 10.51
CA THR A 73 -15.82 1.28 11.70
C THR A 73 -14.95 1.25 12.94
N SER A 74 -13.83 0.52 12.90
CA SER A 74 -12.93 0.39 14.06
C SER A 74 -12.19 1.67 14.43
N LEU A 75 -11.88 2.54 13.46
CA LEU A 75 -11.09 3.76 13.72
C LEU A 75 -11.95 4.98 14.04
N LEU A 76 -13.16 5.08 13.48
CA LEU A 76 -13.95 6.32 13.46
C LEU A 76 -15.39 6.17 13.98
N ILE A 77 -15.87 4.95 14.23
CA ILE A 77 -17.25 4.70 14.67
C ILE A 77 -17.27 4.02 16.05
N GLU A 78 -16.59 2.89 16.20
CA GLU A 78 -16.62 2.08 17.42
C GLU A 78 -15.55 2.57 18.42
N PRO A 79 -15.94 2.97 19.64
CA PRO A 79 -14.97 3.32 20.67
C PRO A 79 -14.27 2.07 21.21
N ILE A 80 -13.02 2.23 21.62
CA ILE A 80 -12.30 1.18 22.34
C ILE A 80 -12.94 1.03 23.73
N ALA A 81 -13.38 -0.20 24.05
CA ALA A 81 -13.88 -0.52 25.38
C ALA A 81 -12.76 -0.36 26.42
N LEU A 82 -13.07 0.30 27.55
CA LEU A 82 -12.16 0.54 28.67
C LEU A 82 -12.18 -0.60 29.68
#